data_AF-A0A328KQS2-F1
#
_entry.id   AF-A0A328KQS2-F1
#
_cell.length_a   1.000
_cell.length_b   1.000
_cell.length_c   1.000
_cell.angle_alpha   90.00
_cell.angle_beta   90.00
_cell.angle_gamma   90.00
#
_symmetry.space_group_name_H-M   'P 1'
#
loop_
_entity.id
_entity.type
_entity.pdbx_description
1 polymer ?
#
loop_
_entity_poly.entity_id
_entity_poly.type
_entity_poly.pdbx_seq_one_letter_code
_entity_poly.pdbx_strand_id
1 'polypeptide(L)'
;MKNTSKIRIIILFFISILGLGTMLGILYLNHKTNIQQNKALATEKRVLQYELTLKKELEKYNLGEKTAVLLGIMYQESRGEGNDPMQSSESLGLKPNEIQETSLSIKQGVKHFAQMYKYGTEKDVSMETIIQSYNMGPGYIDFIASQEVKQHSEDSAKKFSKMKVDQNPAMYTCGGNKNNFRYPYCYGDFTYATKVNKKTKLIEELLRNVHNSSK
;
A
#
# COMPACT_ATOMS: atom_id res chain seq x y z
N MET A 1 -12.15 -42.50 -51.69
CA MET A 1 -12.84 -42.53 -50.38
C MET A 1 -11.93 -42.74 -49.16
N LYS A 2 -10.81 -43.50 -49.23
CA LYS A 2 -9.94 -43.76 -48.05
C LYS A 2 -9.19 -42.54 -47.48
N ASN A 3 -8.92 -41.52 -48.31
CA ASN A 3 -8.10 -40.37 -47.91
C ASN A 3 -8.87 -39.29 -47.12
N THR A 4 -10.16 -39.10 -47.43
CA THR A 4 -11.01 -38.10 -46.74
C THR A 4 -11.35 -38.51 -45.30
N SER A 5 -11.52 -39.81 -45.03
CA SER A 5 -11.73 -40.33 -43.67
C SER A 5 -10.53 -40.09 -42.75
N LYS A 6 -9.31 -40.34 -43.25
CA LYS A 6 -8.06 -40.07 -42.51
C LYS A 6 -7.91 -38.59 -42.17
N ILE A 7 -8.18 -37.70 -43.14
CA ILE A 7 -8.12 -36.24 -42.92
C ILE A 7 -9.12 -35.80 -41.85
N ARG A 8 -10.35 -36.33 -41.86
CA ARG A 8 -11.37 -36.03 -40.81
C ARG A 8 -10.92 -36.46 -39.42
N ILE A 9 -10.32 -37.65 -39.29
CA ILE A 9 -9.80 -38.14 -38.00
C ILE A 9 -8.69 -37.22 -37.48
N ILE A 10 -7.77 -36.79 -38.35
CA ILE A 10 -6.69 -35.86 -37.98
C ILE A 10 -7.27 -34.51 -37.52
N ILE A 11 -8.24 -33.95 -38.24
CA ILE A 11 -8.90 -32.70 -37.85
C ILE A 11 -9.59 -32.83 -36.49
N LEU A 12 -10.32 -33.92 -36.26
CA LEU A 12 -10.98 -34.17 -34.97
C LEU A 12 -9.98 -34.31 -33.82
N PHE A 13 -8.82 -34.91 -34.06
CA PHE A 13 -7.74 -35.01 -33.09
C PHE A 13 -7.10 -33.65 -32.77
N PHE A 14 -6.90 -32.79 -33.76
CA PHE A 14 -6.42 -31.43 -33.50
C PHE A 14 -7.45 -30.58 -32.75
N ILE A 15 -8.75 -30.73 -33.07
CA ILE A 15 -9.84 -30.06 -32.35
C ILE A 15 -9.90 -30.53 -30.90
N SER A 16 -9.71 -31.84 -30.64
CA SER A 16 -9.72 -32.37 -29.27
C SER A 16 -8.51 -31.90 -28.46
N ILE A 17 -7.32 -31.85 -29.06
CA ILE A 17 -6.12 -31.27 -28.41
C ILE A 17 -6.34 -29.79 -28.10
N LEU A 18 -6.88 -29.03 -29.05
CA LEU A 18 -7.17 -27.61 -28.85
C LEU A 18 -8.21 -27.41 -27.74
N GLY A 19 -9.28 -28.22 -27.72
CA GLY A 19 -10.30 -28.19 -26.67
C GLY A 19 -9.78 -28.57 -25.29
N LEU A 20 -8.87 -29.55 -25.20
CA LEU A 20 -8.21 -29.90 -23.95
C LEU A 20 -7.28 -28.77 -23.47
N GLY A 21 -6.52 -28.17 -24.40
CA GLY A 21 -5.65 -27.03 -24.11
C GLY A 21 -6.41 -25.81 -23.58
N THR A 22 -7.55 -25.47 -24.19
CA THR A 22 -8.41 -24.36 -23.71
C THR A 22 -9.03 -24.67 -22.35
N MET A 23 -9.52 -25.90 -22.14
CA MET A 23 -10.07 -26.32 -20.84
C MET A 23 -9.01 -26.26 -19.73
N LEU A 24 -7.80 -26.78 -19.96
CA LEU A 24 -6.69 -26.68 -19.00
C LEU A 24 -6.29 -25.23 -18.75
N GLY A 25 -6.29 -24.39 -19.79
CA GLY A 25 -6.05 -22.95 -19.66
C GLY A 25 -7.07 -22.27 -18.74
N ILE A 26 -8.37 -22.55 -18.92
CA ILE A 26 -9.45 -22.00 -18.07
C ILE A 26 -9.28 -22.48 -16.62
N LEU A 27 -9.01 -23.77 -16.41
CA LEU A 27 -8.80 -24.32 -15.07
C LEU A 27 -7.59 -23.69 -14.38
N TYR A 28 -6.49 -23.49 -15.11
CA TYR A 28 -5.29 -22.82 -14.59
C TYR A 28 -5.58 -21.35 -14.20
N LEU A 29 -6.30 -20.61 -15.05
CA LEU A 29 -6.69 -19.23 -14.76
C LEU A 29 -7.61 -19.16 -13.52
N ASN A 30 -8.61 -20.03 -13.43
CA ASN A 30 -9.52 -20.11 -12.30
C ASN A 30 -8.81 -20.48 -10.99
N HIS A 31 -7.82 -21.36 -11.06
CA HIS A 31 -7.00 -21.72 -9.91
C HIS A 31 -6.15 -20.54 -9.45
N LYS A 32 -5.49 -19.84 -10.40
CA LYS A 32 -4.67 -18.66 -10.12
C LYS A 32 -5.49 -17.51 -9.51
N THR A 33 -6.68 -17.25 -10.03
CA THR A 33 -7.58 -16.21 -9.48
C THR A 33 -8.05 -16.55 -8.07
N ASN A 34 -8.43 -17.81 -7.80
CA ASN A 34 -8.79 -18.28 -6.47
C ASN A 34 -7.66 -18.07 -5.45
N ILE A 35 -6.42 -18.43 -5.80
CA ILE A 35 -5.26 -18.22 -4.93
C ILE A 35 -5.09 -16.74 -4.59
N GLN A 36 -5.21 -15.85 -5.59
CA GLN A 36 -5.07 -14.41 -5.38
C GLN A 36 -6.18 -13.86 -4.48
N GLN A 37 -7.43 -14.29 -4.67
CA GLN A 37 -8.56 -13.90 -3.82
C GLN A 37 -8.37 -14.37 -2.38
N ASN A 38 -7.98 -15.64 -2.18
CA ASN A 38 -7.71 -16.17 -0.84
C ASN A 38 -6.58 -15.42 -0.12
N LYS A 39 -5.52 -15.05 -0.84
CA LYS A 39 -4.43 -14.24 -0.30
C LYS A 39 -4.88 -12.82 0.06
N ALA A 40 -5.71 -12.19 -0.77
CA ALA A 40 -6.26 -10.88 -0.49
C ALA A 40 -7.14 -10.90 0.77
N LEU A 41 -8.07 -11.87 0.85
CA LEU A 41 -8.94 -12.06 2.01
C LEU A 41 -8.15 -12.31 3.30
N ALA A 42 -7.11 -13.16 3.25
CA ALA A 42 -6.24 -13.41 4.40
C ALA A 42 -5.51 -12.14 4.86
N THR A 43 -5.08 -11.31 3.91
CA THR A 43 -4.45 -10.02 4.19
C THR A 43 -5.42 -9.06 4.87
N GLU A 44 -6.61 -8.91 4.30
CA GLU A 44 -7.65 -8.01 4.81
C GLU A 44 -8.05 -8.38 6.25
N LYS A 45 -8.27 -9.67 6.52
CA LYS A 45 -8.53 -10.17 7.89
C LYS A 45 -7.39 -9.82 8.86
N ARG A 46 -6.12 -9.98 8.42
CA ARG A 46 -4.94 -9.68 9.24
C ARG A 46 -4.76 -8.19 9.52
N VAL A 47 -5.18 -7.31 8.61
CA VAL A 47 -5.15 -5.87 8.86
C VAL A 47 -6.30 -5.49 9.80
N LEU A 48 -7.51 -5.99 9.58
CA LEU A 48 -8.70 -5.64 10.36
C LEU A 48 -8.61 -6.05 11.84
N GLN A 49 -7.90 -7.12 12.20
CA GLN A 49 -7.66 -7.48 13.60
C GLN A 49 -6.97 -6.36 14.42
N TYR A 50 -6.32 -5.38 13.76
CA TYR A 50 -5.68 -4.25 14.43
C TYR A 50 -6.60 -3.04 14.63
N GLU A 51 -7.84 -3.07 14.15
CA GLU A 51 -8.77 -1.92 14.21
C GLU A 51 -8.90 -1.36 15.64
N LEU A 52 -9.26 -2.19 16.61
CA LEU A 52 -9.48 -1.76 17.99
C LEU A 52 -8.19 -1.21 18.63
N THR A 53 -7.06 -1.86 18.37
CA THR A 53 -5.76 -1.44 18.92
C THR A 53 -5.32 -0.09 18.35
N LEU A 54 -5.44 0.09 17.03
CA LEU A 54 -5.13 1.36 16.37
C LEU A 54 -6.08 2.47 16.83
N LYS A 55 -7.38 2.19 16.88
CA LYS A 55 -8.40 3.15 17.35
C LYS A 55 -8.09 3.63 18.76
N LYS A 56 -7.84 2.71 19.69
CA LYS A 56 -7.49 3.02 21.08
C LYS A 56 -6.20 3.86 21.19
N GLU A 57 -5.20 3.56 20.37
CA GLU A 57 -3.95 4.32 20.38
C GLU A 57 -4.15 5.73 19.79
N LEU A 58 -4.95 5.85 18.74
CA LEU A 58 -5.30 7.12 18.09
C LEU A 58 -6.15 8.05 18.98
N GLU A 59 -7.03 7.48 19.79
CA GLU A 59 -7.86 8.23 20.74
C GLU A 59 -7.02 9.03 21.73
N LYS A 60 -5.79 8.60 22.06
CA LYS A 60 -4.85 9.37 22.89
C LYS A 60 -4.47 10.73 22.29
N TYR A 61 -4.68 10.90 20.98
CA TYR A 61 -4.42 12.13 20.23
C TYR A 61 -5.70 12.76 19.68
N ASN A 62 -6.89 12.28 20.09
CA ASN A 62 -8.19 12.68 19.53
C ASN A 62 -8.33 12.40 18.01
N LEU A 63 -7.66 11.35 17.52
CA LEU A 63 -7.65 10.99 16.09
C LEU A 63 -8.35 9.66 15.81
N GLY A 64 -9.24 9.20 16.70
CA GLY A 64 -9.95 7.92 16.57
C GLY A 64 -10.71 7.78 15.24
N GLU A 65 -11.23 8.88 14.70
CA GLU A 65 -11.90 8.91 13.38
C GLU A 65 -10.95 8.62 12.20
N LYS A 66 -9.63 8.65 12.41
CA LYS A 66 -8.62 8.31 11.39
C LYS A 66 -8.20 6.84 11.41
N THR A 67 -8.92 5.99 12.15
CA THR A 67 -8.62 4.55 12.25
C THR A 67 -8.53 3.88 10.88
N ALA A 68 -9.47 4.15 9.97
CA ALA A 68 -9.45 3.57 8.62
C ALA A 68 -8.22 4.01 7.81
N VAL A 69 -7.79 5.27 7.94
CA VAL A 69 -6.58 5.80 7.29
C VAL A 69 -5.34 5.06 7.79
N LEU A 70 -5.27 4.79 9.10
CA LEU A 70 -4.12 4.10 9.70
C LEU A 70 -4.08 2.61 9.44
N LEU A 71 -5.22 1.95 9.34
CA LEU A 71 -5.31 0.61 8.76
C LEU A 71 -4.86 0.62 7.29
N GLY A 72 -5.19 1.68 6.53
CA GLY A 72 -4.71 1.89 5.16
C GLY A 72 -3.18 2.04 5.09
N ILE A 73 -2.58 2.80 6.01
CA ILE A 73 -1.12 2.92 6.17
C ILE A 73 -0.52 1.56 6.50
N MET A 74 -0.98 0.87 7.55
CA MET A 74 -0.50 -0.46 7.92
C MET A 74 -0.58 -1.47 6.76
N TYR A 75 -1.68 -1.44 6.01
CA TYR A 75 -1.84 -2.27 4.82
C TYR A 75 -0.70 -1.98 3.83
N GLN A 76 -0.47 -0.70 3.53
CA GLN A 76 0.52 -0.28 2.55
C GLN A 76 1.96 -0.59 3.01
N GLU A 77 2.25 -0.47 4.30
CA GLU A 77 3.57 -0.72 4.88
C GLU A 77 3.93 -2.20 4.91
N SER A 78 3.09 -3.03 5.55
CA SER A 78 3.44 -4.43 5.80
C SER A 78 2.32 -5.43 5.52
N ARG A 79 1.12 -4.96 5.15
CA ARG A 79 -0.08 -5.82 5.10
C ARG A 79 -0.45 -6.41 6.47
N GLY A 80 -0.05 -5.73 7.55
CA GLY A 80 -0.21 -6.19 8.94
C GLY A 80 0.72 -7.35 9.32
N GLU A 81 1.76 -7.60 8.55
CA GLU A 81 2.74 -8.67 8.77
C GLU A 81 3.95 -8.20 9.58
N GLY A 82 4.63 -9.15 10.22
CA GLY A 82 5.87 -8.91 10.98
C GLY A 82 5.67 -8.26 12.34
N ASN A 83 6.80 -8.00 13.00
CA ASN A 83 6.87 -7.34 14.31
C ASN A 83 6.80 -5.81 14.20
N ASP A 84 7.06 -5.26 13.01
CA ASP A 84 6.93 -3.83 12.71
C ASP A 84 5.86 -3.57 11.64
N PRO A 85 4.57 -3.84 11.93
CA PRO A 85 3.53 -3.74 10.91
C PRO A 85 3.23 -2.30 10.43
N MET A 86 3.65 -1.28 11.19
CA MET A 86 3.56 0.12 10.79
C MET A 86 4.83 0.61 10.06
N GLN A 87 5.84 -0.25 9.85
CA GLN A 87 7.19 0.11 9.38
C GLN A 87 7.71 1.39 10.03
N SER A 88 7.60 1.46 11.35
CA SER A 88 7.81 2.68 12.12
C SER A 88 9.21 2.77 12.73
N SER A 89 10.05 1.73 12.58
CA SER A 89 11.43 1.72 13.08
C SER A 89 12.24 2.93 12.61
N GLU A 90 12.17 3.26 11.32
CA GLU A 90 12.94 4.38 10.73
C GLU A 90 12.53 5.75 11.31
N SER A 91 11.28 5.91 11.77
CA SER A 91 10.83 7.14 12.45
C SER A 91 11.47 7.34 13.84
N LEU A 92 12.10 6.30 14.40
CA LEU A 92 12.93 6.37 15.61
C LEU A 92 14.43 6.48 15.30
N GLY A 93 14.82 6.57 14.02
CA GLY A 93 16.22 6.49 13.60
C GLY A 93 16.82 5.09 13.68
N LEU A 94 15.98 4.06 13.83
CA LEU A 94 16.39 2.66 13.80
C LEU A 94 16.48 2.14 12.36
N LYS A 95 17.10 0.98 12.17
CA LYS A 95 17.11 0.28 10.89
C LYS A 95 15.70 -0.27 10.56
N PRO A 96 15.39 -0.53 9.28
CA PRO A 96 14.14 -1.16 8.90
C PRO A 96 13.91 -2.48 9.65
N ASN A 97 12.70 -2.70 10.18
CA ASN A 97 12.28 -3.88 10.94
C ASN A 97 13.04 -4.14 12.26
N GLU A 98 13.62 -3.10 12.86
CA GLU A 98 14.36 -3.24 14.12
C GLU A 98 13.44 -3.31 15.35
N ILE A 99 12.24 -2.73 15.30
CA ILE A 99 11.21 -2.93 16.33
C ILE A 99 10.77 -4.41 16.35
N GLN A 100 10.98 -5.08 17.49
CA GLN A 100 10.62 -6.49 17.70
C GLN A 100 9.25 -6.71 18.33
N GLU A 101 8.62 -5.65 18.83
CA GLU A 101 7.33 -5.72 19.49
C GLU A 101 6.25 -5.01 18.67
N THR A 102 5.24 -5.76 18.21
CA THR A 102 4.12 -5.23 17.43
C THR A 102 3.42 -4.06 18.10
N SER A 103 3.26 -4.12 19.43
CA SER A 103 2.64 -3.03 20.20
C SER A 103 3.46 -1.73 20.16
N LEU A 104 4.79 -1.83 20.14
CA LEU A 104 5.69 -0.68 20.01
C LEU A 104 5.61 -0.09 18.60
N SER A 105 5.55 -0.93 17.57
CA SER A 105 5.36 -0.48 16.18
C SER A 105 4.05 0.29 16.02
N ILE A 106 2.95 -0.21 16.58
CA ILE A 106 1.65 0.48 16.56
C ILE A 106 1.74 1.82 17.29
N LYS A 107 2.27 1.83 18.52
CA LYS A 107 2.41 3.06 19.31
C LYS A 107 3.25 4.12 18.59
N GLN A 108 4.38 3.71 18.02
CA GLN A 108 5.27 4.61 17.31
C GLN A 108 4.68 5.09 15.98
N GLY A 109 4.10 4.20 15.18
CA GLY A 109 3.42 4.57 13.94
C GLY A 109 2.28 5.56 14.17
N VAL A 110 1.45 5.34 15.19
CA VAL A 110 0.39 6.29 15.57
C VAL A 110 0.96 7.62 16.03
N LYS A 111 2.01 7.62 16.86
CA LYS A 111 2.70 8.84 17.29
C LYS A 111 3.26 9.62 16.09
N HIS A 112 3.95 8.95 15.18
CA HIS A 112 4.52 9.56 13.97
C HIS A 112 3.42 10.19 13.10
N PHE A 113 2.33 9.46 12.85
CA PHE A 113 1.18 10.01 12.12
C PHE A 113 0.55 11.21 12.84
N ALA A 114 0.35 11.15 14.16
CA ALA A 114 -0.22 12.24 14.93
C ALA A 114 0.66 13.50 14.87
N GLN A 115 1.98 13.34 14.85
CA GLN A 115 2.93 14.46 14.65
C GLN A 115 2.77 15.08 13.25
N MET A 116 2.68 14.26 12.21
CA MET A 116 2.44 14.75 10.83
C MET A 116 1.08 15.43 10.71
N TYR A 117 0.05 14.86 11.33
CA TYR A 117 -1.31 15.41 11.32
C TYR A 117 -1.33 16.78 11.97
N LYS A 118 -0.81 16.89 13.20
CA LYS A 118 -0.71 18.18 13.91
C LYS A 118 0.05 19.21 13.08
N TYR A 119 1.23 18.85 12.57
CA TYR A 119 2.06 19.79 11.80
C TYR A 119 1.42 20.21 10.48
N GLY A 120 0.79 19.26 9.77
CA GLY A 120 0.08 19.54 8.53
C GLY A 120 -1.14 20.43 8.73
N THR A 121 -1.91 20.22 9.81
CA THR A 121 -3.02 21.10 10.17
C THR A 121 -2.55 22.52 10.51
N GLU A 122 -1.46 22.67 11.28
CA GLU A 122 -0.87 23.99 11.58
C GLU A 122 -0.38 24.72 10.32
N LYS A 123 0.08 23.98 9.31
CA LYS A 123 0.56 24.51 8.02
C LYS A 123 -0.55 24.71 6.98
N ASP A 124 -1.79 24.31 7.31
CA ASP A 124 -2.94 24.39 6.43
C ASP A 124 -2.70 23.64 5.09
N VAL A 125 -2.26 22.38 5.19
CA VAL A 125 -2.11 21.47 4.04
C VAL A 125 -3.15 20.35 4.07
N SER A 126 -3.41 19.75 2.90
CA SER A 126 -4.42 18.70 2.77
C SER A 126 -4.07 17.40 3.50
N MET A 127 -5.08 16.55 3.72
CA MET A 127 -4.92 15.24 4.35
C MET A 127 -3.98 14.32 3.54
N GLU A 128 -3.99 14.43 2.21
CA GLU A 128 -3.10 13.70 1.32
C GLU A 128 -1.65 14.08 1.55
N THR A 129 -1.37 15.36 1.81
CA THR A 129 -0.02 15.82 2.20
C THR A 129 0.41 15.20 3.53
N ILE A 130 -0.49 15.16 4.52
CA ILE A 130 -0.24 14.50 5.81
C ILE A 130 0.06 13.01 5.61
N ILE A 131 -0.74 12.29 4.82
CA ILE A 131 -0.51 10.88 4.52
C ILE A 131 0.83 10.68 3.80
N GLN A 132 1.12 11.47 2.77
CA GLN A 132 2.37 11.39 2.02
C GLN A 132 3.59 11.67 2.91
N SER A 133 3.46 12.56 3.89
CA SER A 133 4.52 12.88 4.86
C SER A 133 4.81 11.77 5.87
N TYR A 134 3.91 10.79 6.05
CA TYR A 134 4.25 9.58 6.82
C TYR A 134 5.46 8.87 6.19
N ASN A 135 5.49 8.80 4.85
CA ASN A 135 6.57 8.18 4.07
C ASN A 135 7.73 9.14 3.75
N MET A 136 7.45 10.42 3.48
CA MET A 136 8.47 11.40 3.05
C MET A 136 8.96 12.33 4.17
N GLY A 137 8.44 12.17 5.38
CA GLY A 137 8.76 12.99 6.55
C GLY A 137 8.15 14.40 6.52
N PRO A 138 8.33 15.17 7.62
CA PRO A 138 7.71 16.49 7.79
C PRO A 138 8.20 17.53 6.78
N GLY A 139 9.40 17.36 6.21
CA GLY A 139 9.91 18.27 5.19
C GLY A 139 9.03 18.31 3.93
N TYR A 140 8.23 17.27 3.66
CA TYR A 140 7.25 17.30 2.58
C TYR A 140 6.09 18.25 2.88
N ILE A 141 5.67 18.37 4.15
CA ILE A 141 4.65 19.34 4.57
C ILE A 141 5.16 20.75 4.31
N ASP A 142 6.41 21.06 4.69
CA ASP A 142 7.02 22.37 4.42
C ASP A 142 7.08 22.68 2.93
N PHE A 143 7.48 21.70 2.12
CA PHE A 143 7.57 21.84 0.68
C PHE A 143 6.21 22.15 0.03
N ILE A 144 5.12 21.52 0.48
CA ILE A 144 3.77 21.79 -0.04
C ILE A 144 3.24 23.11 0.49
N ALA A 145 3.46 23.42 1.76
CA ALA A 145 3.03 24.68 2.37
C ALA A 145 3.69 25.91 1.72
N SER A 146 4.87 25.74 1.10
CA SER A 146 5.55 26.80 0.35
C SER A 146 5.09 26.94 -1.11
N GLN A 147 4.22 26.06 -1.61
CA GLN A 147 3.67 26.18 -2.96
C GLN A 147 2.47 27.13 -2.96
N GLU A 148 2.21 27.76 -4.11
CA GLU A 148 0.99 28.55 -4.32
C GLU A 148 -0.27 27.69 -4.11
N VAL A 149 -0.24 26.47 -4.68
CA VAL A 149 -1.28 25.47 -4.47
C VAL A 149 -0.79 24.52 -3.37
N LYS A 150 -1.24 24.74 -2.12
CA LYS A 150 -0.90 23.95 -0.92
C LYS A 150 -1.54 22.54 -0.91
N GLN A 151 -1.52 21.86 -2.05
CA GLN A 151 -2.15 20.57 -2.23
C GLN A 151 -1.13 19.54 -2.73
N HIS A 152 -1.30 18.32 -2.25
CA HIS A 152 -0.54 17.17 -2.73
C HIS A 152 -0.91 16.83 -4.19
N SER A 153 0.09 16.41 -4.96
CA SER A 153 -0.06 15.68 -6.21
C SER A 153 1.12 14.73 -6.38
N GLU A 154 1.00 13.72 -7.22
CA GLU A 154 2.15 12.84 -7.52
C GLU A 154 3.30 13.63 -8.16
N ASP A 155 3.01 14.68 -8.93
CA ASP A 155 4.04 15.55 -9.50
C ASP A 155 4.77 16.38 -8.44
N SER A 156 4.06 16.88 -7.43
CA SER A 156 4.71 17.58 -6.31
C SER A 156 5.54 16.61 -5.45
N ALA A 157 5.05 15.38 -5.23
CA ALA A 157 5.81 14.33 -4.56
C ALA A 157 7.07 13.91 -5.34
N LYS A 158 6.99 13.79 -6.67
CA LYS A 158 8.15 13.57 -7.55
C LYS A 158 9.15 14.70 -7.48
N LYS A 159 8.71 15.97 -7.54
CA LYS A 159 9.58 17.15 -7.40
C LYS A 159 10.33 17.13 -6.07
N PHE A 160 9.63 16.91 -4.96
CA PHE A 160 10.25 16.80 -3.64
C PHE A 160 11.26 15.64 -3.57
N SER A 161 10.86 14.47 -4.08
CA SER A 161 11.72 13.29 -4.11
C SER A 161 13.00 13.55 -4.92
N LYS A 162 12.89 14.19 -6.08
CA LYS A 162 14.04 14.58 -6.91
C LYS A 162 14.96 15.55 -6.18
N MET A 163 14.40 16.57 -5.52
CA MET A 163 15.18 17.51 -4.71
C MET A 163 15.97 16.79 -3.61
N LYS A 164 15.37 15.81 -2.92
CA LYS A 164 16.07 14.99 -1.91
C LYS A 164 17.15 14.10 -2.52
N VAL A 165 16.89 13.50 -3.69
CA VAL A 165 17.91 12.74 -4.43
C VAL A 165 19.08 13.63 -4.81
N ASP A 166 18.84 14.85 -5.29
CA ASP A 166 19.90 15.78 -5.68
C ASP A 166 20.74 16.27 -4.49
N GLN A 167 20.13 16.37 -3.30
CA GLN A 167 20.83 16.68 -2.05
C GLN A 167 21.74 15.53 -1.58
N ASN A 168 21.37 14.27 -1.87
CA ASN A 168 22.16 13.11 -1.46
C ASN A 168 22.06 11.95 -2.47
N PRO A 169 22.71 12.08 -3.65
CA PRO A 169 22.52 11.15 -4.77
C PRO A 169 23.14 9.78 -4.53
N ALA A 170 24.14 9.69 -3.63
CA ALA A 170 24.74 8.42 -3.24
C ALA A 170 23.83 7.59 -2.32
N MET A 171 22.97 8.24 -1.54
CA MET A 171 22.05 7.57 -0.61
C MET A 171 20.77 7.11 -1.32
N TYR A 172 20.17 7.97 -2.14
CA TYR A 172 18.87 7.70 -2.75
C TYR A 172 19.01 7.18 -4.19
N THR A 173 19.29 5.88 -4.32
CA THR A 173 19.65 5.24 -5.60
C THR A 173 18.59 4.31 -6.18
N CYS A 174 17.46 4.12 -5.49
CA CYS A 174 16.49 3.06 -5.78
C CYS A 174 17.13 1.65 -5.79
N GLY A 175 18.19 1.44 -4.99
CA GLY A 175 18.97 0.21 -5.00
C GLY A 175 19.80 0.03 -6.29
N GLY A 176 20.12 1.11 -6.99
CA GLY A 176 20.83 1.09 -8.27
C GLY A 176 19.99 0.64 -9.47
N ASN A 177 18.70 0.36 -9.28
CA ASN A 177 17.83 -0.17 -10.32
C ASN A 177 17.09 0.94 -11.07
N LYS A 178 17.51 1.21 -12.32
CA LYS A 178 16.86 2.19 -13.20
C LYS A 178 15.47 1.79 -13.72
N ASN A 179 15.12 0.50 -13.61
CA ASN A 179 13.78 -0.01 -13.93
C ASN A 179 12.84 0.03 -12.71
N ASN A 180 13.31 0.52 -11.57
CA ASN A 180 12.45 0.73 -10.41
C ASN A 180 11.37 1.76 -10.76
N PHE A 181 10.11 1.50 -10.42
CA PHE A 181 9.00 2.43 -10.69
C PHE A 181 9.24 3.82 -10.09
N ARG A 182 10.09 3.90 -9.06
CA ARG A 182 10.45 5.16 -8.42
C ARG A 182 11.51 5.93 -9.17
N TYR A 183 12.35 5.30 -9.99
CA TYR A 183 13.46 5.98 -10.65
C TYR A 183 12.96 7.11 -11.58
N PRO A 184 13.56 8.32 -11.57
CA PRO A 184 14.72 8.78 -10.78
C PRO A 184 14.39 9.39 -9.40
N TYR A 185 13.14 9.30 -8.95
CA TYR A 185 12.57 9.84 -7.70
C TYR A 185 12.77 8.87 -6.52
N CYS A 186 14.02 8.62 -6.15
CA CYS A 186 14.39 7.53 -5.25
C CYS A 186 14.25 7.83 -3.75
N TYR A 187 13.80 9.02 -3.37
CA TYR A 187 13.44 9.36 -1.99
C TYR A 187 11.96 9.10 -1.73
N GLY A 188 11.64 8.24 -0.77
CA GLY A 188 10.26 7.81 -0.49
C GLY A 188 9.58 7.12 -1.68
N ASP A 189 8.26 7.01 -1.63
CA ASP A 189 7.35 6.55 -2.69
C ASP A 189 6.41 7.70 -3.06
N PHE A 190 6.59 8.29 -4.24
CA PHE A 190 5.77 9.43 -4.69
C PHE A 190 4.30 9.09 -4.97
N THR A 191 3.92 7.81 -4.94
CA THR A 191 2.53 7.33 -5.09
C THR A 191 1.89 6.93 -3.76
N TYR A 192 2.57 7.18 -2.64
CA TYR A 192 2.20 6.64 -1.32
C TYR A 192 0.78 7.05 -0.90
N ALA A 193 0.44 8.35 -0.96
CA ALA A 193 -0.90 8.82 -0.60
C ALA A 193 -1.98 8.19 -1.50
N THR A 194 -1.75 8.08 -2.80
CA THR A 194 -2.66 7.38 -3.74
C THR A 194 -2.92 5.93 -3.30
N LYS A 195 -1.85 5.19 -2.97
CA LYS A 195 -1.95 3.79 -2.53
C LYS A 195 -2.66 3.65 -1.19
N VAL A 196 -2.30 4.47 -0.19
CA VAL A 196 -2.95 4.47 1.13
C VAL A 196 -4.42 4.83 1.02
N ASN A 197 -4.79 5.83 0.22
CA ASN A 197 -6.19 6.21 0.02
C ASN A 197 -7.00 5.08 -0.61
N LYS A 198 -6.43 4.35 -1.58
CA LYS A 198 -7.07 3.16 -2.14
C LYS A 198 -7.28 2.07 -1.08
N LYS A 199 -6.31 1.85 -0.19
CA LYS A 199 -6.43 0.91 0.92
C LYS A 199 -7.44 1.37 1.97
N THR A 200 -7.47 2.66 2.27
CA THR A 200 -8.43 3.27 3.21
C THR A 200 -9.86 3.02 2.75
N LYS A 201 -10.18 3.29 1.48
CA LYS A 201 -11.52 3.03 0.92
C LYS A 201 -11.94 1.56 1.03
N LEU A 202 -11.02 0.64 0.70
CA LEU A 202 -11.25 -0.80 0.88
C LEU A 202 -11.52 -1.14 2.35
N ILE A 203 -10.73 -0.62 3.28
CA ILE A 203 -10.93 -0.86 4.72
C ILE A 203 -12.29 -0.31 5.18
N GLU A 204 -12.68 0.88 4.77
CA GLU A 204 -13.99 1.44 5.12
C GLU A 204 -15.15 0.57 4.63
N GLU A 205 -15.05 0.03 3.41
CA GLU A 205 -16.04 -0.94 2.88
C GLU A 205 -16.09 -2.21 3.72
N LEU A 206 -14.92 -2.79 4.05
CA LEU A 206 -14.83 -3.99 4.87
C LEU A 206 -15.40 -3.77 6.28
N LEU A 207 -15.07 -2.65 6.91
CA LEU A 207 -15.58 -2.30 8.23
C LEU A 207 -17.10 -2.14 8.23
N ARG A 208 -17.69 -1.48 7.21
CA ARG A 208 -19.14 -1.39 7.06
C ARG A 208 -19.78 -2.78 6.97
N ASN A 209 -19.19 -3.70 6.21
CA ASN A 209 -19.72 -5.05 6.05
C ASN A 209 -19.65 -5.86 7.35
N VAL A 210 -18.53 -5.79 8.07
CA VAL A 210 -18.37 -6.47 9.37
C VAL A 210 -19.40 -5.99 10.39
N HIS A 211 -19.61 -4.67 10.49
CA HIS A 211 -20.58 -4.09 11.42
C HIS A 211 -22.04 -4.36 11.04
N ASN A 212 -22.33 -4.58 9.75
CA ASN A 212 -23.67 -4.94 9.29
C ASN A 212 -23.96 -6.43 9.48
N SER A 213 -22.94 -7.30 9.41
CA SER A 213 -23.08 -8.74 9.65
C SER A 213 -23.12 -9.14 11.13
N SER A 214 -22.80 -8.22 12.04
CA SER A 214 -22.83 -8.43 13.49
C SER A 214 -24.09 -7.87 14.18
N LYS A 215 -25.02 -7.29 13.41
CA LYS A 215 -26.38 -6.92 13.84
C LYS A 215 -27.38 -7.99 13.44
#